data_AF-A0A0D2PHM3-F1
#
_entry.id   AF-A0A0D2PHM3-F1
#
_cell.length_a   1.000
_cell.length_b   1.000
_cell.length_c   1.000
_cell.angle_alpha   90.00
_cell.angle_beta   90.00
_cell.angle_gamma   90.00
#
_symmetry.space_group_name_H-M   'P 1'
#
loop_
_entity.id
_entity.type
_entity.pdbx_description
1 polymer ?
#
loop_
_entity_poly.entity_id
_entity_poly.type
_entity_poly.pdbx_seq_one_letter_code
_entity_poly.pdbx_strand_id
1 'polypeptide(L)'
;MFNVDPQEIDVAHDRAGHADIELEYKSLSNPRFILHDSKGFEAGSTTNWDNVDRFLRRCQAYPELSRRIHAIWLCLLTPRPGARLLEAGDENLLKLAIELKIPIVAVFTKYDLLVNSFLLKDRSSTKSKPERLLDSEKKASESLRSSGEGLERIWQILAPKELPMAWVKMSLPKKPDPKMSTEMLSGLADVTREKLREVESNLYITWITAQQVNARQKVDLSIDEGLKKYWQDLGKSIAFEGQTMINCIRRIHDDILKVWNFRDPDRVLSSAEFFSQMIGLVAPLIDDQPNQAAFFGDGVSTVSDLVTIIQAAGATALALPLSAISLGGLAIKFLYGKYQQYDSTAKFLAGYIVNLTLFLHGIFMDILPSDPPRALSHSFVTDALALRRSDLQRNSSDNINSTPEGITTDINARLGLR
;
A
#
# COMPACT_ATOMS: atom_id res chain seq x y z
N MET A 1 -7.73 -6.33 -4.92
CA MET A 1 -7.40 -5.09 -4.19
C MET A 1 -7.21 -5.29 -2.68
N PHE A 2 -8.03 -6.08 -1.99
CA PHE A 2 -8.04 -6.16 -0.52
C PHE A 2 -7.72 -7.55 0.07
N ASN A 3 -7.20 -8.48 -0.73
CA ASN A 3 -6.98 -9.89 -0.33
C ASN A 3 -8.27 -10.60 0.17
N VAL A 4 -9.42 -10.29 -0.41
CA VAL A 4 -10.65 -11.08 -0.24
C VAL A 4 -10.54 -12.32 -1.12
N ASP A 5 -10.96 -13.47 -0.61
CA ASP A 5 -10.95 -14.73 -1.36
C ASP A 5 -11.99 -14.67 -2.48
N PRO A 6 -11.63 -14.89 -3.76
CA PRO A 6 -12.59 -14.91 -4.84
C PRO A 6 -13.71 -15.95 -4.68
N GLN A 7 -13.48 -17.03 -3.92
CA GLN A 7 -14.49 -18.05 -3.65
C GLN A 7 -15.58 -17.55 -2.70
N GLU A 8 -15.31 -16.50 -1.92
CA GLU A 8 -16.27 -15.88 -1.00
C GLU A 8 -17.16 -14.83 -1.70
N ILE A 9 -16.98 -14.61 -3.02
CA ILE A 9 -17.71 -13.61 -3.81
C ILE A 9 -18.39 -14.30 -5.00
N ASP A 10 -19.72 -14.15 -5.15
CA ASP A 10 -20.43 -14.60 -6.36
C ASP A 10 -20.15 -13.64 -7.53
N VAL A 11 -19.06 -13.89 -8.26
CA VAL A 11 -18.73 -13.13 -9.47
C VAL A 11 -19.49 -13.67 -10.67
N ALA A 12 -20.66 -13.10 -10.92
CA ALA A 12 -21.44 -13.39 -12.11
C ALA A 12 -20.84 -12.75 -13.38
N HIS A 13 -20.47 -13.59 -14.34
CA HIS A 13 -20.12 -13.15 -15.70
C HIS A 13 -21.36 -13.28 -16.60
N ASP A 14 -21.67 -12.22 -17.35
CA ASP A 14 -22.73 -12.20 -18.38
C ASP A 14 -24.17 -12.49 -17.90
N ARG A 15 -24.42 -12.42 -16.58
CA ARG A 15 -25.75 -12.48 -15.95
C ARG A 15 -25.88 -11.45 -14.83
N ALA A 16 -27.10 -11.13 -14.41
CA ALA A 16 -27.31 -10.37 -13.18
C ALA A 16 -26.78 -11.19 -11.99
N GLY A 17 -25.85 -10.58 -11.23
CA GLY A 17 -25.34 -11.18 -9.99
C GLY A 17 -26.39 -11.16 -8.88
N HIS A 18 -26.22 -12.03 -7.89
CA HIS A 18 -26.97 -11.92 -6.65
C HIS A 18 -26.16 -11.09 -5.65
N ALA A 19 -26.61 -9.86 -5.38
CA ALA A 19 -26.00 -8.98 -4.40
C ALA A 19 -26.96 -8.73 -3.23
N ASP A 20 -26.42 -8.64 -2.02
CA ASP A 20 -27.12 -8.25 -0.81
C ASP A 20 -26.26 -7.23 -0.04
N ILE A 21 -26.78 -6.01 0.10
CA ILE A 21 -26.06 -4.91 0.75
C ILE A 21 -25.86 -5.17 2.26
N GLU A 22 -26.71 -6.00 2.85
CA GLU A 22 -26.61 -6.39 4.26
C GLU A 22 -25.48 -7.39 4.50
N LEU A 23 -25.01 -8.08 3.46
CA LEU A 23 -23.89 -9.01 3.55
C LEU A 23 -22.56 -8.26 3.58
N GLU A 24 -21.74 -8.56 4.59
CA GLU A 24 -20.40 -8.02 4.74
C GLU A 24 -19.37 -8.94 4.10
N TYR A 25 -18.77 -8.51 2.98
CA TYR A 25 -17.60 -9.19 2.43
C TYR A 25 -16.35 -8.78 3.21
N LYS A 26 -15.80 -9.72 3.97
CA LYS A 26 -14.65 -9.55 4.87
C LYS A 26 -13.55 -10.51 4.48
N SER A 27 -12.30 -10.13 4.73
CA SER A 27 -11.16 -11.05 4.66
C SER A 27 -10.58 -11.27 6.05
N LEU A 28 -10.47 -12.53 6.47
CA LEU A 28 -9.74 -12.87 7.71
C LEU A 28 -8.27 -12.42 7.66
N SER A 29 -7.70 -12.36 6.45
CA SER A 29 -6.32 -11.92 6.22
C SER A 29 -6.18 -10.39 6.15
N ASN A 30 -7.30 -9.66 6.10
CA ASN A 30 -7.33 -8.21 6.05
C ASN A 30 -8.60 -7.66 6.74
N PRO A 31 -8.66 -7.68 8.08
CA PRO A 31 -9.84 -7.28 8.84
C PRO A 31 -10.10 -5.75 8.82
N ARG A 32 -9.28 -4.99 8.09
CA ARG A 32 -9.30 -3.52 8.05
C ARG A 32 -10.22 -2.94 6.98
N PHE A 33 -10.92 -3.81 6.26
CA PHE A 33 -11.82 -3.44 5.17
C PHE A 33 -13.05 -4.34 5.18
N ILE A 34 -14.20 -3.71 4.93
CA ILE A 34 -15.49 -4.37 4.76
C ILE A 34 -16.09 -3.82 3.48
N LEU A 35 -16.50 -4.71 2.57
CA LEU A 35 -17.22 -4.35 1.36
C LEU A 35 -18.68 -4.76 1.49
N HIS A 36 -19.56 -3.87 1.04
CA HIS A 36 -20.98 -4.14 0.86
C HIS A 36 -21.30 -3.97 -0.62
N ASP A 37 -22.03 -4.92 -1.20
CA ASP A 37 -22.43 -4.88 -2.61
C ASP A 37 -23.96 -4.73 -2.73
N SER A 38 -24.40 -3.73 -3.48
CA SER A 38 -25.83 -3.46 -3.68
C SER A 38 -26.29 -3.95 -5.04
N LYS A 39 -27.55 -4.35 -5.15
CA LYS A 39 -28.18 -4.57 -6.46
C LYS A 39 -28.25 -3.27 -7.26
N GLY A 40 -28.13 -3.37 -8.57
CA GLY A 40 -28.31 -2.24 -9.49
C GLY A 40 -29.71 -1.63 -9.41
N PHE A 41 -29.80 -0.34 -9.73
CA PHE A 41 -31.04 0.42 -9.76
C PHE A 41 -31.69 0.33 -11.14
N GLU A 42 -32.29 -0.80 -11.48
CA GLU A 42 -32.98 -0.97 -12.77
C GLU A 42 -34.32 -0.21 -12.80
N ALA A 43 -34.66 0.35 -13.96
CA ALA A 43 -35.94 1.00 -14.21
C ALA A 43 -37.14 0.08 -13.84
N GLY A 44 -37.93 0.51 -12.85
CA GLY A 44 -39.17 -0.16 -12.43
C GLY A 44 -39.10 -0.91 -11.09
N SER A 45 -37.93 -1.02 -10.45
CA SER A 45 -37.78 -1.65 -9.13
C SER A 45 -37.45 -0.62 -8.04
N THR A 46 -38.47 -0.12 -7.33
CA THR A 46 -38.29 0.80 -6.20
C THR A 46 -37.66 0.11 -4.98
N THR A 47 -37.88 -1.21 -4.84
CA THR A 47 -37.43 -2.01 -3.70
C THR A 47 -35.91 -2.00 -3.52
N ASN A 48 -35.13 -1.99 -4.62
CA ASN A 48 -33.67 -1.96 -4.52
C ASN A 48 -33.17 -0.64 -3.91
N TRP A 49 -33.76 0.49 -4.33
CA TRP A 49 -33.44 1.80 -3.77
C TRP A 49 -33.79 1.88 -2.29
N ASP A 50 -34.99 1.46 -1.90
CA ASP A 50 -35.45 1.54 -0.51
C ASP A 50 -34.55 0.74 0.46
N ASN A 51 -34.01 -0.40 -0.01
CA ASN A 51 -33.04 -1.18 0.76
C ASN A 51 -31.72 -0.43 0.95
N VAL A 52 -31.19 0.20 -0.10
CA VAL A 52 -29.96 1.00 -0.02
C VAL A 52 -30.14 2.23 0.88
N ASP A 53 -31.24 2.97 0.72
CA ASP A 53 -31.54 4.14 1.55
C ASP A 53 -31.60 3.77 3.03
N ARG A 54 -32.37 2.73 3.38
CA ARG A 54 -32.49 2.24 4.75
C ARG A 54 -31.13 1.81 5.31
N PHE A 55 -30.35 1.07 4.53
CA PHE A 55 -29.04 0.58 4.94
C PHE A 55 -28.09 1.74 5.24
N LEU A 56 -27.94 2.69 4.31
CA LEU A 56 -27.02 3.82 4.46
C LEU A 56 -27.40 4.70 5.64
N ARG A 57 -28.68 5.03 5.81
CA ARG A 57 -29.16 5.81 6.96
C ARG A 57 -28.89 5.11 8.29
N ARG A 58 -29.12 3.80 8.36
CA ARG A 58 -28.84 3.01 9.56
C ARG A 58 -27.34 2.97 9.88
N CYS A 59 -26.49 2.76 8.87
CA CYS A 59 -25.04 2.74 9.05
C CYS A 59 -24.51 4.09 9.53
N GLN A 60 -25.01 5.21 8.99
CA GLN A 60 -24.59 6.55 9.42
C GLN A 60 -25.17 6.99 10.77
N ALA A 61 -26.24 6.35 11.25
CA ALA A 61 -26.79 6.60 12.58
C ALA A 61 -25.91 6.05 13.72
N TYR A 62 -24.96 5.13 13.43
CA TYR A 62 -24.07 4.61 14.47
C TYR A 62 -23.07 5.67 14.94
N PRO A 63 -22.81 5.77 16.26
CA PRO A 63 -21.73 6.61 16.78
C PRO A 63 -20.35 6.02 16.47
N GLU A 64 -20.22 4.69 16.39
CA GLU A 64 -18.95 4.03 16.12
C GLU A 64 -18.55 4.11 14.64
N LEU A 65 -17.37 4.69 14.38
CA LEU A 65 -16.85 4.83 13.02
C LEU A 65 -16.76 3.49 12.28
N SER A 66 -16.36 2.41 12.97
CA SER A 66 -16.25 1.07 12.39
C SER A 66 -17.57 0.48 11.87
N ARG A 67 -18.72 1.10 12.17
CA ARG A 67 -20.06 0.67 11.71
C ARG A 67 -20.67 1.60 10.67
N ARG A 68 -19.99 2.70 10.33
CA ARG A 68 -20.42 3.65 9.30
C ARG A 68 -19.91 3.23 7.92
N ILE A 69 -20.55 3.76 6.88
CA ILE A 69 -20.04 3.66 5.51
C ILE A 69 -19.09 4.84 5.26
N HIS A 70 -17.86 4.53 4.86
CA HIS A 70 -16.79 5.53 4.74
C HIS A 70 -16.66 6.13 3.35
N ALA A 71 -17.05 5.38 2.32
CA ALA A 71 -17.03 5.80 0.93
C ALA A 71 -17.98 4.92 0.12
N ILE A 72 -18.48 5.45 -1.00
CA ILE A 72 -19.29 4.72 -1.97
C ILE A 72 -18.58 4.74 -3.32
N TRP A 73 -18.51 3.57 -3.95
CA TRP A 73 -18.10 3.44 -5.34
C TRP A 73 -19.34 3.31 -6.22
N LEU A 74 -19.64 4.36 -6.99
CA LEU A 74 -20.74 4.36 -7.95
C LEU A 74 -20.26 3.73 -9.26
N CYS A 75 -20.50 2.42 -9.40
CA CYS A 75 -20.09 1.65 -10.57
C CYS A 75 -21.01 1.92 -11.77
N LEU A 76 -20.57 2.77 -12.69
CA LEU A 76 -21.29 3.10 -13.91
C LEU A 76 -20.74 2.26 -15.06
N LEU A 77 -21.61 1.69 -15.90
CA LEU A 77 -21.15 1.16 -17.18
C LEU A 77 -20.64 2.33 -18.03
N THR A 78 -19.48 2.20 -18.66
CA THR A 78 -19.02 3.20 -19.63
C THR A 78 -20.10 3.48 -20.68
N PRO A 79 -20.68 4.70 -20.68
CA PRO A 79 -21.86 4.95 -21.48
C PRO A 79 -21.49 4.99 -22.96
N ARG A 80 -22.37 4.44 -23.78
CA ARG A 80 -22.28 4.64 -25.23
C ARG A 80 -22.62 6.09 -25.55
N PRO A 81 -22.07 6.68 -26.63
CA PRO A 81 -22.45 8.02 -27.06
C PRO A 81 -23.98 8.16 -27.16
N GLY A 82 -24.54 9.15 -26.44
CA GLY A 82 -25.98 9.42 -26.39
C GLY A 82 -26.80 8.58 -25.40
N ALA A 83 -26.19 7.66 -24.65
CA ALA A 83 -26.87 6.95 -23.57
C ALA A 83 -27.08 7.87 -22.35
N ARG A 84 -28.15 7.62 -21.59
CA ARG A 84 -28.37 8.27 -20.30
C ARG A 84 -27.23 7.88 -19.35
N LEU A 85 -26.63 8.86 -18.68
CA LEU A 85 -25.47 8.66 -17.81
C LEU A 85 -25.84 8.07 -16.45
N LEU A 86 -26.94 8.54 -15.87
CA LEU A 86 -27.43 8.16 -14.55
C LEU A 86 -28.91 7.77 -14.65
N GLU A 87 -29.31 6.69 -14.00
CA GLU A 87 -30.71 6.35 -13.77
C GLU A 87 -31.28 7.12 -12.57
N ALA A 88 -32.59 7.04 -12.36
CA ALA A 88 -33.24 7.75 -11.25
C ALA A 88 -32.72 7.31 -9.88
N GLY A 89 -32.39 6.02 -9.72
CA GLY A 89 -31.79 5.49 -8.50
C GLY A 89 -30.40 6.04 -8.23
N ASP A 90 -29.58 6.23 -9.28
CA ASP A 90 -28.25 6.83 -9.14
C ASP A 90 -28.37 8.28 -8.65
N GLU A 91 -29.27 9.08 -9.23
CA GLU A 91 -29.52 10.46 -8.81
C GLU A 91 -29.99 10.54 -7.35
N ASN A 92 -30.83 9.59 -6.91
CA ASN A 92 -31.25 9.49 -5.52
C ASN A 92 -30.09 9.12 -4.59
N LEU A 93 -29.22 8.20 -5.01
CA LEU A 93 -28.02 7.82 -4.26
C LEU A 93 -27.08 9.01 -4.08
N LEU A 94 -26.87 9.81 -5.14
CA LEU A 94 -26.06 11.03 -5.06
C LEU A 94 -26.63 11.99 -4.01
N LYS A 95 -27.94 12.28 -4.05
CA LYS A 95 -28.61 13.16 -3.08
C LYS A 95 -28.47 12.65 -1.64
N LEU A 96 -28.68 11.35 -1.44
CA LEU A 96 -28.59 10.73 -0.13
C LEU A 96 -27.16 10.77 0.42
N ALA A 97 -26.16 10.51 -0.41
CA ALA A 97 -24.77 10.57 0.02
C ALA A 97 -24.34 11.99 0.40
N ILE A 98 -24.83 13.01 -0.31
CA ILE A 98 -24.64 14.42 0.08
C ILE A 98 -25.29 14.69 1.45
N GLU A 99 -26.55 14.27 1.62
CA GLU A 99 -27.28 14.41 2.89
C GLU A 99 -26.52 13.76 4.06
N LEU A 100 -26.00 12.54 3.83
CA LEU A 100 -25.29 11.74 4.81
C LEU A 100 -23.79 12.03 4.90
N LYS A 101 -23.28 12.98 4.10
CA LYS A 101 -21.84 13.34 3.99
C LYS A 101 -20.93 12.14 3.71
N ILE A 102 -21.36 11.23 2.85
CA ILE A 102 -20.57 10.07 2.42
C ILE A 102 -19.86 10.43 1.10
N PRO A 103 -18.53 10.36 1.02
CA PRO A 103 -17.83 10.58 -0.24
C PRO A 103 -18.21 9.54 -1.31
N ILE A 104 -18.42 10.01 -2.54
CA ILE A 104 -18.66 9.17 -3.71
C ILE A 104 -17.48 9.27 -4.69
N VAL A 105 -17.04 8.12 -5.19
CA VAL A 105 -16.16 8.00 -6.36
C VAL A 105 -16.91 7.27 -7.46
N ALA A 106 -17.02 7.86 -8.65
CA ALA A 106 -17.62 7.18 -9.79
C ALA A 106 -16.60 6.26 -10.47
N VAL A 107 -16.99 5.03 -10.75
CA VAL A 107 -16.14 4.02 -11.37
C VAL A 107 -16.75 3.63 -12.71
N PHE A 108 -16.18 4.13 -13.80
CA PHE A 108 -16.59 3.80 -15.16
C PHE A 108 -16.02 2.44 -15.56
N THR A 109 -16.87 1.42 -15.49
CA THR A 109 -16.53 0.02 -15.73
C THR A 109 -16.60 -0.37 -17.22
N LYS A 110 -15.96 -1.49 -17.55
CA LYS A 110 -15.95 -2.11 -18.89
C LYS A 110 -15.44 -1.18 -19.99
N TYR A 111 -14.44 -0.35 -19.68
CA TYR A 111 -13.87 0.59 -20.64
C TYR A 111 -13.26 -0.11 -21.88
N ASP A 112 -12.81 -1.36 -21.74
CA ASP A 112 -12.41 -2.22 -22.85
C ASP A 112 -13.55 -2.49 -23.85
N LEU A 113 -14.80 -2.61 -23.39
CA LEU A 113 -15.96 -2.75 -24.27
C LEU A 113 -16.24 -1.47 -25.05
N LEU A 114 -16.01 -0.30 -24.45
CA LEU A 114 -16.13 0.99 -25.13
C LEU A 114 -15.10 1.10 -26.26
N VAL A 115 -13.82 0.79 -25.98
CA VAL A 115 -12.76 0.75 -27.00
C VAL A 115 -13.11 -0.22 -28.12
N ASN A 116 -13.52 -1.43 -27.78
CA ASN A 116 -13.94 -2.45 -28.74
C ASN A 116 -15.11 -1.96 -29.61
N SER A 117 -16.06 -1.22 -29.05
CA SER A 117 -17.20 -0.69 -29.81
C SER A 117 -16.77 0.29 -30.91
N PHE A 118 -15.76 1.14 -30.65
CA PHE A 118 -15.19 2.03 -31.66
C PHE A 118 -14.37 1.25 -32.70
N LEU A 119 -13.61 0.25 -32.27
CA LEU A 119 -12.81 -0.59 -33.15
C LEU A 119 -13.68 -1.38 -34.15
N LEU A 120 -14.84 -1.86 -33.69
CA LEU A 120 -15.82 -2.57 -34.53
C LEU A 120 -16.47 -1.64 -35.57
N LYS A 121 -16.72 -0.37 -35.21
CA LYS A 121 -17.27 0.64 -36.14
C LYS A 121 -16.26 1.04 -37.22
N ASP A 122 -14.97 0.99 -36.93
CA ASP A 122 -13.89 1.35 -37.87
C ASP A 122 -13.43 0.18 -38.76
N ARG A 123 -14.24 -0.90 -38.90
CA ARG A 123 -13.87 -2.11 -39.66
C ARG A 123 -13.68 -1.89 -41.17
N SER A 124 -14.30 -0.86 -41.73
CA SER A 124 -14.19 -0.51 -43.15
C SER A 124 -13.04 0.46 -43.46
N SER A 125 -12.20 0.81 -42.48
CA SER A 125 -11.10 1.76 -42.69
C SER A 125 -9.90 1.07 -43.34
N THR A 126 -9.17 1.81 -44.20
CA THR A 126 -7.94 1.34 -44.87
C THR A 126 -6.73 1.30 -43.93
N LYS A 127 -6.90 1.72 -42.67
CA LYS A 127 -5.83 1.80 -41.68
C LYS A 127 -5.41 0.42 -41.18
N SER A 128 -4.15 0.31 -40.76
CA SER A 128 -3.63 -0.89 -40.14
C SER A 128 -4.30 -1.19 -38.79
N LYS A 129 -4.29 -2.45 -38.34
CA LYS A 129 -4.89 -2.85 -37.06
C LYS A 129 -4.37 -2.04 -35.84
N PRO A 130 -3.06 -1.77 -35.70
CA PRO A 130 -2.54 -0.95 -34.60
C PRO A 130 -3.05 0.50 -34.63
N GLU A 131 -3.09 1.13 -35.80
CA GLU A 131 -3.60 2.51 -35.95
C GLU A 131 -5.08 2.60 -35.60
N ARG A 132 -5.87 1.60 -35.99
CA ARG A 132 -7.30 1.53 -35.64
C ARG A 132 -7.52 1.37 -34.15
N LEU A 133 -6.67 0.61 -33.46
CA LEU A 133 -6.73 0.46 -32.01
C LEU A 133 -6.43 1.78 -31.31
N LEU A 134 -5.36 2.47 -31.70
CA LEU A 134 -4.99 3.79 -31.15
C LEU A 134 -6.11 4.83 -31.36
N ASP A 135 -6.69 4.88 -32.56
CA ASP A 135 -7.81 5.78 -32.86
C ASP A 135 -9.07 5.43 -32.04
N SER A 136 -9.32 4.15 -31.81
CA SER A 136 -10.44 3.67 -30.99
C SER A 136 -10.25 4.01 -29.51
N GLU A 137 -9.04 3.87 -28.99
CA GLU A 137 -8.69 4.27 -27.62
C GLU A 137 -8.82 5.77 -27.42
N LYS A 138 -8.43 6.58 -28.41
CA LYS A 138 -8.62 8.03 -28.40
C LYS A 138 -10.10 8.40 -28.35
N LYS A 139 -10.91 7.84 -29.26
CA LYS A 139 -12.38 8.06 -29.29
C LYS A 139 -13.07 7.61 -28.00
N ALA A 140 -12.66 6.48 -27.45
CA ALA A 140 -13.16 5.97 -26.17
C ALA A 140 -12.80 6.92 -25.01
N SER A 141 -11.57 7.43 -24.98
CA SER A 141 -11.11 8.39 -23.97
C SER A 141 -11.89 9.71 -24.05
N GLU A 142 -12.14 10.22 -25.26
CA GLU A 142 -12.93 11.43 -25.49
C GLU A 142 -14.40 11.24 -25.06
N SER A 143 -15.00 10.11 -25.41
CA SER A 143 -16.38 9.76 -25.00
C SER A 143 -16.51 9.63 -23.48
N LEU A 144 -15.54 8.98 -22.84
CA LEU A 144 -15.48 8.86 -21.39
C LEU A 144 -15.33 10.23 -20.73
N ARG A 145 -14.44 11.09 -21.22
CA ARG A 145 -14.24 12.43 -20.69
C ARG A 145 -15.53 13.25 -20.76
N SER A 146 -16.23 13.22 -21.89
CA SER A 146 -17.53 13.90 -22.04
C SER A 146 -18.58 13.39 -21.03
N SER A 147 -18.52 12.10 -20.69
CA SER A 147 -19.38 11.48 -19.68
C SER A 147 -19.00 11.92 -18.26
N GLY A 148 -17.70 11.99 -17.95
CA GLY A 148 -17.19 12.54 -16.69
C GLY A 148 -17.61 14.01 -16.50
N GLU A 149 -17.45 14.84 -17.52
CA GLU A 149 -17.92 16.24 -17.51
C GLU A 149 -19.45 16.33 -17.33
N GLY A 150 -20.21 15.39 -17.91
CA GLY A 150 -21.65 15.27 -17.68
C GLY A 150 -21.98 14.97 -16.22
N LEU A 151 -21.24 14.06 -15.60
CA LEU A 151 -21.39 13.70 -14.21
C LEU A 151 -21.05 14.87 -13.29
N GLU A 152 -19.95 15.57 -13.58
CA GLU A 152 -19.53 16.76 -12.85
C GLU A 152 -20.59 17.87 -12.91
N ARG A 153 -21.21 18.10 -14.08
CA ARG A 153 -22.33 19.07 -14.19
C ARG A 153 -23.51 18.68 -13.30
N ILE A 154 -23.89 17.41 -13.28
CA ILE A 154 -24.97 16.92 -12.41
C ILE A 154 -24.58 17.12 -10.94
N TRP A 155 -23.36 16.74 -10.57
CA TRP A 155 -22.84 16.90 -9.21
C TRP A 155 -22.84 18.35 -8.75
N GLN A 156 -22.39 19.29 -9.60
CA GLN A 156 -22.39 20.72 -9.27
C GLN A 156 -23.80 21.29 -9.06
N ILE A 157 -24.81 20.76 -9.74
CA ILE A 157 -26.21 21.14 -9.51
C ILE A 157 -26.70 20.60 -8.16
N LEU A 158 -26.36 19.36 -7.81
CA LEU A 158 -26.79 18.71 -6.57
C LEU A 158 -26.03 19.22 -5.33
N ALA A 159 -24.75 19.53 -5.49
CA ALA A 159 -23.81 19.84 -4.42
C ALA A 159 -22.87 21.01 -4.81
N PRO A 160 -23.39 22.23 -4.99
CA PRO A 160 -22.62 23.37 -5.50
C PRO A 160 -21.49 23.86 -4.57
N LYS A 161 -21.48 23.38 -3.31
CA LYS A 161 -20.48 23.74 -2.30
C LYS A 161 -19.46 22.63 -2.05
N GLU A 162 -19.66 21.45 -2.65
CA GLU A 162 -18.79 20.30 -2.47
C GLU A 162 -17.68 20.28 -3.53
N LEU A 163 -16.60 19.55 -3.24
CA LEU A 163 -15.54 19.33 -4.21
C LEU A 163 -16.06 18.57 -5.43
N PRO A 164 -15.43 18.74 -6.60
CA PRO A 164 -15.78 17.97 -7.79
C PRO A 164 -15.82 16.47 -7.49
N MET A 165 -16.82 15.79 -8.06
CA MET A 165 -16.90 14.34 -8.00
C MET A 165 -15.71 13.75 -8.72
N ALA A 166 -14.96 12.89 -8.03
CA ALA A 166 -13.87 12.18 -8.64
C ALA A 166 -14.39 10.95 -9.39
N TRP A 167 -13.76 10.64 -10.51
CA TRP A 167 -14.12 9.47 -11.30
C TRP A 167 -12.89 8.78 -11.88
N VAL A 168 -12.98 7.46 -12.05
CA VAL A 168 -11.92 6.63 -12.61
C VAL A 168 -12.48 5.68 -13.67
N LYS A 169 -11.64 5.25 -14.59
CA LYS A 169 -11.99 4.18 -15.55
C LYS A 169 -11.43 2.85 -15.11
N MET A 170 -12.17 1.79 -15.39
CA MET A 170 -11.81 0.42 -15.07
C MET A 170 -12.07 -0.49 -16.27
N SER A 171 -11.07 -1.31 -16.59
CA SER A 171 -11.16 -2.40 -17.56
C SER A 171 -10.68 -3.67 -16.90
N LEU A 172 -11.47 -4.73 -17.01
CA LEU A 172 -11.06 -6.08 -16.66
C LEU A 172 -11.26 -6.97 -17.89
N PRO A 173 -10.33 -6.91 -18.86
CA PRO A 173 -10.45 -7.77 -20.04
C PRO A 173 -10.29 -9.23 -19.62
N LYS A 174 -10.81 -10.17 -20.43
CA LYS A 174 -10.76 -11.62 -20.14
C LYS A 174 -9.35 -12.17 -19.85
N LYS A 175 -8.32 -11.50 -20.37
CA LYS A 175 -6.90 -11.75 -20.05
C LYS A 175 -6.27 -10.39 -19.69
N PRO A 176 -6.34 -9.98 -18.42
CA PRO A 176 -5.76 -8.73 -18.00
C PRO A 176 -4.24 -8.79 -18.11
N ASP A 177 -3.65 -7.74 -18.69
CA ASP A 177 -2.25 -7.44 -18.41
C ASP A 177 -2.14 -7.08 -16.91
N PRO A 178 -1.33 -7.83 -16.13
CA PRO A 178 -1.16 -7.54 -14.70
C PRO A 178 -0.72 -6.10 -14.42
N LYS A 179 0.11 -5.52 -15.31
CA LYS A 179 0.59 -4.14 -15.15
C LYS A 179 -0.54 -3.13 -15.30
N MET A 180 -1.30 -3.23 -16.38
CA MET A 180 -2.46 -2.37 -16.64
C MET A 180 -3.51 -2.46 -15.52
N SER A 181 -3.76 -3.67 -15.02
CA SER A 181 -4.72 -3.89 -13.92
C SER A 181 -4.24 -3.25 -12.62
N THR A 182 -2.94 -3.38 -12.33
CA THR A 182 -2.30 -2.77 -11.17
C THR A 182 -2.37 -1.24 -11.25
N GLU A 183 -2.12 -0.65 -12.42
CA GLU A 183 -2.21 0.79 -12.64
C GLU A 183 -3.65 1.32 -12.42
N MET A 184 -4.67 0.63 -12.95
CA MET A 184 -6.07 1.03 -12.76
C MET A 184 -6.51 0.91 -11.30
N LEU A 185 -6.16 -0.18 -10.63
CA LEU A 185 -6.47 -0.38 -9.21
C LEU A 185 -5.72 0.62 -8.32
N SER A 186 -4.47 0.97 -8.68
CA SER A 186 -3.71 2.01 -7.98
C SER A 186 -4.36 3.38 -8.14
N GLY A 187 -4.83 3.73 -9.34
CA GLY A 187 -5.56 4.98 -9.58
C GLY A 187 -6.88 5.05 -8.80
N LEU A 188 -7.65 3.96 -8.72
CA LEU A 188 -8.83 3.89 -7.84
C LEU A 188 -8.44 4.06 -6.36
N ALA A 189 -7.32 3.45 -5.95
CA ALA A 189 -6.81 3.58 -4.58
C ALA A 189 -6.39 5.01 -4.23
N ASP A 190 -5.78 5.74 -5.17
CA ASP A 190 -5.38 7.14 -5.02
C ASP A 190 -6.60 8.05 -4.89
N VAL A 191 -7.55 7.93 -5.82
CA VAL A 191 -8.76 8.74 -5.82
C VAL A 191 -9.61 8.50 -4.56
N THR A 192 -9.76 7.24 -4.15
CA THR A 192 -10.51 6.90 -2.93
C THR A 192 -9.81 7.44 -1.69
N ARG A 193 -8.47 7.34 -1.62
CA ARG A 193 -7.70 7.88 -0.49
C ARG A 193 -7.92 9.38 -0.33
N GLU A 194 -7.89 10.12 -1.43
CA GLU A 194 -8.04 11.58 -1.39
C GLU A 194 -9.41 11.97 -0.83
N LYS A 195 -10.47 11.30 -1.27
CA LYS A 195 -11.82 11.50 -0.74
C LYS A 195 -11.98 11.12 0.73
N LEU A 196 -11.23 10.14 1.21
CA LEU A 196 -11.24 9.77 2.63
C LEU A 196 -10.52 10.78 3.54
N ARG A 197 -9.74 11.72 3.01
CA ARG A 197 -9.17 12.83 3.81
C ARG A 197 -10.24 13.81 4.29
N GLU A 198 -11.36 13.87 3.58
CA GLU A 198 -12.49 14.75 3.88
C GLU A 198 -13.40 14.17 4.98
N VAL A 199 -13.22 12.89 5.35
CA VAL A 199 -14.01 12.19 6.37
C VAL A 199 -13.34 12.32 7.75
N GLU A 200 -14.13 12.25 8.83
CA GLU A 200 -13.64 12.26 10.21
C GLU A 200 -12.50 11.24 10.44
N SER A 201 -11.49 11.62 11.24
CA SER A 201 -10.36 10.79 11.72
C SER A 201 -9.23 10.47 10.70
N ASN A 202 -8.28 9.62 11.10
CA ASN A 202 -7.16 9.15 10.26
C ASN A 202 -7.56 8.00 9.32
N LEU A 203 -8.78 8.00 8.75
CA LEU A 203 -9.27 6.93 7.86
C LEU A 203 -8.39 6.70 6.64
N TYR A 204 -7.80 7.76 6.11
CA TYR A 204 -6.83 7.67 5.03
C TYR A 204 -5.64 6.76 5.39
N ILE A 205 -5.22 6.69 6.66
CA ILE A 205 -4.17 5.76 7.12
C ILE A 205 -4.70 4.34 7.05
N THR A 206 -5.88 4.09 7.63
CA THR A 206 -6.54 2.77 7.62
C THR A 206 -6.69 2.25 6.19
N TRP A 207 -7.11 3.11 5.26
CA TRP A 207 -7.20 2.83 3.83
C TRP A 207 -5.87 2.36 3.23
N ILE A 208 -4.78 3.10 3.44
CA ILE A 208 -3.44 2.75 2.93
C ILE A 208 -3.01 1.39 3.47
N THR A 209 -3.30 1.10 4.74
CA THR A 209 -2.92 -0.19 5.32
C THR A 209 -3.81 -1.34 4.82
N ALA A 210 -5.08 -1.07 4.49
CA ALA A 210 -6.03 -2.06 4.04
C ALA A 210 -5.82 -2.44 2.56
N GLN A 211 -5.55 -1.48 1.68
CA GLN A 211 -5.33 -1.77 0.26
C GLN A 211 -4.03 -2.57 0.03
N GLN A 212 -4.03 -3.43 -1.00
CA GLN A 212 -2.93 -4.35 -1.35
C GLN A 212 -2.57 -4.24 -2.85
N VAL A 213 -2.59 -3.01 -3.39
CA VAL A 213 -2.32 -2.73 -4.81
C VAL A 213 -1.35 -1.57 -5.05
N ASN A 214 -1.29 -0.59 -4.16
CA ASN A 214 -0.51 0.63 -4.33
C ASN A 214 0.63 0.67 -3.30
N ALA A 215 1.82 0.24 -3.72
CA ALA A 215 3.01 0.24 -2.88
C ALA A 215 3.49 1.66 -2.53
N ARG A 216 3.32 2.63 -3.44
CA ARG A 216 3.75 4.02 -3.25
C ARG A 216 3.11 4.63 -2.00
N GLN A 217 1.79 4.48 -1.85
CA GLN A 217 1.11 4.99 -0.66
C GLN A 217 1.63 4.36 0.64
N LYS A 218 2.05 3.08 0.62
CA LYS A 218 2.63 2.39 1.78
C LYS A 218 4.05 2.87 2.08
N VAL A 219 4.84 3.16 1.06
CA VAL A 219 6.15 3.80 1.19
C VAL A 219 6.01 5.16 1.86
N ASP A 220 5.16 6.04 1.31
CA ASP A 220 4.94 7.38 1.84
C ASP A 220 4.50 7.33 3.32
N LEU A 221 3.55 6.46 3.64
CA LEU A 221 3.09 6.30 5.02
C LEU A 221 4.13 5.65 5.95
N SER A 222 4.99 4.74 5.45
CA SER A 222 6.07 4.15 6.25
C SER A 222 7.11 5.19 6.65
N ILE A 223 7.41 6.11 5.72
CA ILE A 223 8.27 7.26 5.98
C ILE A 223 7.62 8.18 7.00
N ASP A 224 6.35 8.56 6.80
CA ASP A 224 5.62 9.43 7.72
C ASP A 224 5.54 8.81 9.14
N GLU A 225 5.15 7.55 9.28
CA GLU A 225 5.05 6.88 10.59
C GLU A 225 6.42 6.67 11.25
N GLY A 226 7.43 6.30 10.46
CA GLY A 226 8.81 6.16 10.93
C GLY A 226 9.42 7.47 11.41
N LEU A 227 9.02 8.60 10.80
CA LEU A 227 9.56 9.91 11.11
C LEU A 227 8.73 10.67 12.14
N LYS A 228 7.44 10.91 11.88
CA LYS A 228 6.56 11.82 12.63
C LYS A 228 6.49 11.51 14.12
N LYS A 229 6.47 10.22 14.47
CA LYS A 229 6.27 9.76 15.86
C LYS A 229 7.55 9.78 16.69
N TYR A 230 8.70 9.57 16.08
CA TYR A 230 9.98 9.38 16.79
C TYR A 230 10.91 10.58 16.64
N TRP A 231 10.85 11.32 15.53
CA TRP A 231 11.64 12.55 15.36
C TRP A 231 11.19 13.69 16.27
N GLN A 232 9.89 13.80 16.54
CA GLN A 232 9.37 14.79 17.49
C GLN A 232 9.90 14.54 18.91
N ASP A 233 10.11 13.28 19.29
CA ASP A 233 10.66 12.91 20.59
C ASP A 233 12.19 13.06 20.61
N LEU A 234 12.87 12.75 19.50
CA LEU A 234 14.32 12.96 19.33
C LEU A 234 14.68 14.45 19.45
N GLY A 235 13.92 15.32 18.78
CA GLY A 235 14.15 16.76 18.77
C GLY A 235 13.81 17.48 20.09
N LYS A 236 13.05 16.84 20.99
CA LYS A 236 12.76 17.37 22.33
C LYS A 236 13.77 16.89 23.39
N SER A 237 14.74 16.05 23.04
CA SER A 237 15.67 15.38 23.98
C SER A 237 14.99 14.51 25.05
N ILE A 238 13.69 14.27 24.95
CA ILE A 238 12.92 13.41 25.88
C ILE A 238 12.99 11.93 25.45
N ALA A 239 13.37 11.65 24.19
CA ALA A 239 13.33 10.31 23.59
C ALA A 239 14.05 9.19 24.35
N PHE A 240 15.00 9.51 25.24
CA PHE A 240 15.83 8.51 25.90
C PHE A 240 15.85 8.58 27.43
N GLU A 241 14.98 9.36 28.06
CA GLU A 241 14.75 9.21 29.50
C GLU A 241 13.95 7.92 29.75
N GLY A 242 14.68 6.81 29.91
CA GLY A 242 14.15 5.51 30.35
C GLY A 242 13.84 4.47 29.25
N GLN A 243 13.87 4.80 27.95
CA GLN A 243 13.74 3.82 26.86
C GLN A 243 15.07 3.57 26.13
N THR A 244 15.43 2.30 25.94
CA THR A 244 16.63 1.91 25.19
C THR A 244 16.42 2.08 23.69
N MET A 245 17.44 2.54 22.94
CA MET A 245 17.43 2.70 21.47
C MET A 245 16.82 1.52 20.69
N ILE A 246 17.12 0.29 21.12
CA ILE A 246 16.61 -0.93 20.49
C ILE A 246 15.08 -1.04 20.56
N ASN A 247 14.46 -0.50 21.61
CA ASN A 247 13.01 -0.45 21.74
C ASN A 247 12.41 0.56 20.76
N CYS A 248 13.08 1.71 20.53
CA CYS A 248 12.65 2.68 19.52
C CYS A 248 12.68 2.05 18.11
N ILE A 249 13.76 1.36 17.76
CA ILE A 249 13.89 0.71 16.45
C ILE A 249 12.87 -0.42 16.30
N ARG A 250 12.61 -1.20 17.35
CA ARG A 250 11.57 -2.24 17.33
C ARG A 250 10.18 -1.63 17.13
N ARG A 251 9.87 -0.52 17.78
CA ARG A 251 8.58 0.16 17.59
C ARG A 251 8.44 0.74 16.18
N ILE A 252 9.50 1.34 15.62
CA ILE A 252 9.54 1.79 14.21
C ILE A 252 9.30 0.61 13.28
N HIS A 253 9.99 -0.51 13.52
CA HIS A 253 9.83 -1.74 12.75
C HIS A 253 8.38 -2.22 12.77
N ASP A 254 7.79 -2.37 13.95
CA ASP A 254 6.41 -2.84 14.11
C ASP A 254 5.39 -1.88 13.48
N ASP A 255 5.59 -0.57 13.63
CA ASP A 255 4.70 0.44 13.05
C ASP A 255 4.78 0.44 11.51
N ILE A 256 5.98 0.31 10.92
CA ILE A 256 6.14 0.13 9.46
C ILE A 256 5.48 -1.18 9.02
N LEU A 257 5.71 -2.31 9.69
CA LEU A 257 5.06 -3.58 9.30
C LEU A 257 3.53 -3.48 9.30
N LYS A 258 2.92 -2.74 10.23
CA LYS A 258 1.46 -2.49 10.25
C LYS A 258 1.00 -1.74 9.00
N VAL A 259 1.78 -0.78 8.49
CA VAL A 259 1.47 -0.04 7.25
C VAL A 259 1.38 -0.99 6.06
N TRP A 260 2.32 -1.92 5.97
CA TRP A 260 2.38 -2.85 4.84
C TRP A 260 1.28 -3.91 4.90
N ASN A 261 0.94 -4.39 6.11
CA ASN A 261 -0.18 -5.32 6.33
C ASN A 261 -0.06 -6.59 5.50
N PHE A 262 1.14 -7.18 5.46
CA PHE A 262 1.35 -8.48 4.83
C PHE A 262 0.60 -9.58 5.58
N ARG A 263 0.09 -10.57 4.84
CA ARG A 263 -0.38 -11.82 5.43
C ARG A 263 0.83 -12.68 5.75
N ASP A 264 1.33 -12.56 6.97
CA ASP A 264 2.52 -13.26 7.49
C ASP A 264 2.10 -14.27 8.58
N PRO A 265 1.61 -15.46 8.20
CA PRO A 265 1.06 -16.43 9.16
C PRO A 265 2.12 -16.91 10.16
N ASP A 266 3.37 -17.04 9.70
CA ASP A 266 4.51 -17.52 10.51
C ASP A 266 5.20 -16.39 11.28
N ARG A 267 4.75 -15.13 11.11
CA ARG A 267 5.32 -13.93 11.74
C ARG A 267 6.81 -13.77 11.47
N VAL A 268 7.24 -14.13 10.27
CA VAL A 268 8.66 -14.08 9.85
C VAL A 268 9.18 -12.65 9.91
N LEU A 269 8.41 -11.68 9.44
CA LEU A 269 8.81 -10.27 9.42
C LEU A 269 8.91 -9.70 10.84
N SER A 270 8.06 -10.14 11.78
CA SER A 270 8.11 -9.72 13.19
C SER A 270 9.06 -10.57 14.05
N SER A 271 9.79 -11.51 13.45
CA SER A 271 10.70 -12.40 14.19
C SER A 271 11.95 -11.66 14.67
N ALA A 272 12.50 -12.10 15.81
CA ALA A 272 13.75 -11.56 16.33
C ALA A 272 14.94 -11.78 15.38
N GLU A 273 14.90 -12.88 14.60
CA GLU A 273 15.91 -13.20 13.60
C GLU A 273 15.89 -12.20 12.45
N PHE A 274 14.74 -11.98 11.83
CA PHE A 274 14.58 -10.99 10.76
C PHE A 274 14.98 -9.60 11.23
N PHE A 275 14.52 -9.20 12.42
CA PHE A 275 14.87 -7.92 13.02
C PHE A 275 16.39 -7.75 13.17
N SER A 276 17.09 -8.78 13.67
CA SER A 276 18.56 -8.76 13.81
C SER A 276 19.25 -8.67 12.45
N GLN A 277 18.75 -9.37 11.43
CA GLN A 277 19.31 -9.31 10.08
C GLN A 277 19.15 -7.91 9.48
N MET A 278 18.00 -7.27 9.65
CA MET A 278 17.76 -5.90 9.20
C MET A 278 18.67 -4.88 9.89
N ILE A 279 18.93 -5.03 11.19
CA ILE A 279 19.90 -4.19 11.91
C ILE A 279 21.31 -4.35 11.31
N GLY A 280 21.70 -5.58 10.99
CA GLY A 280 23.00 -5.87 10.36
C GLY A 280 23.20 -5.19 9.00
N LEU A 281 22.13 -4.89 8.26
CA LEU A 281 22.22 -4.17 6.98
C LEU A 281 22.62 -2.69 7.15
N VAL A 282 22.41 -2.11 8.32
CA VAL A 282 22.66 -0.68 8.60
C VAL A 282 24.02 -0.48 9.31
N ALA A 283 24.59 -1.53 9.90
CA ALA A 283 25.86 -1.46 10.63
C ALA A 283 27.06 -0.89 9.82
N PRO A 284 27.25 -1.21 8.53
CA PRO A 284 28.36 -0.68 7.73
C PRO A 284 28.30 0.84 7.50
N LEU A 285 27.11 1.44 7.52
CA LEU A 285 26.92 2.89 7.30
C LEU A 285 27.48 3.76 8.43
N ILE A 286 27.89 3.14 9.55
CA ILE A 286 28.45 3.82 10.72
C ILE A 286 29.98 3.83 10.71
N ASP A 287 30.63 2.90 10.01
CA ASP A 287 32.09 2.74 10.03
C ASP A 287 32.85 3.73 9.08
N ASP A 288 32.14 4.45 8.20
CA ASP A 288 32.72 5.38 7.21
C ASP A 288 33.04 6.80 7.73
N GLN A 289 33.27 7.01 9.03
CA GLN A 289 33.71 8.32 9.55
C GLN A 289 35.24 8.42 9.63
N PRO A 290 35.90 9.29 8.83
CA PRO A 290 37.33 9.54 8.94
C PRO A 290 37.56 10.60 10.02
N ASN A 291 37.62 10.21 11.29
CA ASN A 291 38.42 10.85 12.34
C ASN A 291 38.03 10.31 13.71
N GLN A 292 38.83 9.39 14.24
CA GLN A 292 39.31 9.45 15.63
C GLN A 292 40.45 8.44 15.83
N ALA A 293 41.55 8.66 15.13
CA ALA A 293 42.86 8.10 15.49
C ALA A 293 43.47 8.77 16.75
N ALA A 294 42.64 9.28 17.67
CA ALA A 294 43.07 9.92 18.90
C ALA A 294 42.41 9.34 20.18
N PHE A 295 41.67 8.24 20.07
CA PHE A 295 41.16 7.49 21.24
C PHE A 295 41.86 6.14 21.46
N PHE A 296 42.76 5.76 20.56
CA PHE A 296 43.64 4.61 20.74
C PHE A 296 44.89 5.06 21.50
N GLY A 297 44.76 5.11 22.82
CA GLY A 297 45.90 4.91 23.69
C GLY A 297 46.38 3.47 23.53
N ASP A 298 47.48 3.34 22.81
CA ASP A 298 48.43 2.23 22.75
C ASP A 298 47.89 0.79 22.75
N GLY A 299 48.07 0.14 21.59
CA GLY A 299 47.94 -1.31 21.45
C GLY A 299 46.85 -1.73 20.47
N VAL A 300 47.28 -2.56 19.51
CA VAL A 300 46.47 -3.37 18.57
C VAL A 300 46.35 -2.76 17.19
N SER A 301 47.43 -2.98 16.44
CA SER A 301 47.48 -2.94 14.99
C SER A 301 47.03 -4.29 14.43
N THR A 302 46.46 -4.23 13.23
CA THR A 302 46.19 -5.32 12.28
C THR A 302 44.85 -6.03 12.36
N VAL A 303 44.31 -6.24 11.15
CA VAL A 303 43.03 -6.79 10.69
C VAL A 303 42.81 -8.27 11.10
N SER A 304 43.57 -8.77 12.07
CA SER A 304 43.59 -10.17 12.54
C SER A 304 42.46 -10.51 13.54
N ASP A 305 41.86 -9.51 14.21
CA ASP A 305 40.94 -9.77 15.31
C ASP A 305 39.46 -9.92 14.91
N LEU A 306 39.06 -9.34 13.78
CA LEU A 306 37.73 -9.59 13.19
C LEU A 306 37.64 -11.01 12.62
N VAL A 307 38.75 -11.54 12.11
CA VAL A 307 38.84 -12.91 11.58
C VAL A 307 38.95 -13.92 12.73
N THR A 308 39.67 -13.63 13.82
CA THR A 308 39.70 -14.53 14.99
C THR A 308 38.40 -14.53 15.79
N ILE A 309 37.57 -13.48 15.78
CA ILE A 309 36.23 -13.58 16.40
C ILE A 309 35.29 -14.43 15.53
N ILE A 310 35.40 -14.34 14.20
CA ILE A 310 34.66 -15.21 13.26
C ILE A 310 35.18 -16.66 13.33
N GLN A 311 36.48 -16.87 13.60
CA GLN A 311 37.10 -18.20 13.71
C GLN A 311 37.07 -18.80 15.13
N ALA A 312 36.98 -17.99 16.19
CA ALA A 312 36.73 -18.47 17.56
C ALA A 312 35.27 -18.88 17.79
N ALA A 313 34.36 -18.47 16.89
CA ALA A 313 33.00 -18.99 16.81
C ALA A 313 32.86 -20.23 15.89
N GLY A 314 33.97 -20.76 15.37
CA GLY A 314 34.12 -22.11 14.82
C GLY A 314 32.99 -22.62 13.93
N ALA A 315 33.06 -22.35 12.63
CA ALA A 315 32.57 -23.32 11.65
C ALA A 315 33.81 -24.05 11.12
N THR A 316 33.94 -25.37 11.26
CA THR A 316 33.00 -26.32 10.65
C THR A 316 32.87 -27.66 11.39
N ALA A 317 31.60 -28.10 11.51
CA ALA A 317 31.10 -29.48 11.64
C ALA A 317 31.48 -30.25 12.92
N LEU A 318 30.55 -30.78 13.71
CA LEU A 318 29.60 -31.84 13.32
C LEU A 318 28.41 -31.92 14.31
N ALA A 319 27.22 -32.14 13.75
CA ALA A 319 26.16 -33.03 14.24
C ALA A 319 25.45 -32.78 15.60
N LEU A 320 24.15 -32.43 15.47
CA LEU A 320 22.99 -32.74 16.35
C LEU A 320 22.77 -31.86 17.61
N PRO A 321 21.53 -31.67 18.11
CA PRO A 321 20.19 -31.78 17.52
C PRO A 321 19.37 -30.46 17.63
N LEU A 322 18.22 -30.45 16.97
CA LEU A 322 17.16 -29.43 17.05
C LEU A 322 16.84 -28.99 18.50
N SER A 323 17.02 -27.71 18.83
CA SER A 323 15.99 -26.85 19.43
C SER A 323 16.58 -25.51 19.91
N ALA A 324 16.08 -24.43 19.31
CA ALA A 324 15.81 -23.12 19.92
C ALA A 324 16.83 -22.54 20.94
N ILE A 325 17.32 -21.33 20.63
CA ILE A 325 17.71 -20.21 21.54
C ILE A 325 19.16 -19.68 21.31
N SER A 326 19.21 -18.41 20.90
CA SER A 326 20.16 -17.35 21.32
C SER A 326 21.38 -16.89 20.49
N LEU A 327 21.38 -16.96 19.16
CA LEU A 327 22.29 -16.10 18.37
C LEU A 327 21.87 -14.61 18.36
N GLY A 328 20.57 -14.32 18.52
CA GLY A 328 20.06 -12.94 18.53
C GLY A 328 20.42 -12.14 19.80
N GLY A 329 20.57 -12.80 20.96
CA GLY A 329 20.77 -12.09 22.24
C GLY A 329 22.15 -11.44 22.39
N LEU A 330 23.20 -12.12 21.90
CA LEU A 330 24.58 -11.62 22.01
C LEU A 330 24.86 -10.48 21.03
N ALA A 331 24.39 -10.60 19.78
CA ALA A 331 24.54 -9.56 18.76
C ALA A 331 23.85 -8.26 19.20
N ILE A 332 22.65 -8.34 19.79
CA ILE A 332 21.89 -7.19 20.29
C ILE A 332 22.63 -6.48 21.44
N LYS A 333 23.28 -7.23 22.35
CA LYS A 333 24.01 -6.66 23.50
C LYS A 333 25.37 -6.05 23.10
N PHE A 334 26.02 -6.60 22.08
CA PHE A 334 27.24 -6.04 21.49
C PHE A 334 26.97 -4.71 20.78
N LEU A 335 25.90 -4.67 19.98
CA LEU A 335 25.38 -3.47 19.36
C LEU A 335 25.06 -2.41 20.43
N TYR A 336 24.36 -2.80 21.50
CA TYR A 336 24.01 -1.94 22.64
C TYR A 336 25.21 -1.23 23.28
N GLY A 337 26.37 -1.88 23.40
CA GLY A 337 27.58 -1.29 23.99
C GLY A 337 28.28 -0.25 23.11
N LYS A 338 28.25 -0.42 21.78
CA LYS A 338 28.83 0.58 20.85
C LYS A 338 27.95 1.82 20.70
N TYR A 339 26.62 1.70 20.77
CA TYR A 339 25.71 2.79 20.41
C TYR A 339 25.61 3.96 21.40
N GLN A 340 25.99 3.78 22.67
CA GLN A 340 25.93 4.88 23.65
C GLN A 340 26.93 6.03 23.39
N GLN A 341 27.88 5.88 22.47
CA GLN A 341 28.93 6.86 22.21
C GLN A 341 28.75 7.72 20.95
N TYR A 342 27.65 7.58 20.19
CA TYR A 342 27.53 8.19 18.85
C TYR A 342 26.59 9.41 18.75
N ASP A 343 27.13 10.48 18.16
CA ASP A 343 26.45 11.71 17.72
C ASP A 343 25.52 11.49 16.48
N SER A 344 25.47 10.26 15.93
CA SER A 344 24.84 9.92 14.63
C SER A 344 23.63 8.96 14.72
N THR A 345 22.88 9.00 15.82
CA THR A 345 21.63 8.23 16.00
C THR A 345 20.63 8.41 14.85
N ALA A 346 20.49 9.64 14.36
CA ALA A 346 19.56 9.99 13.29
C ALA A 346 19.85 9.25 11.98
N LYS A 347 21.13 9.10 11.61
CA LYS A 347 21.56 8.39 10.39
C LYS A 347 21.27 6.89 10.47
N PHE A 348 21.45 6.30 11.65
CA PHE A 348 21.12 4.89 11.86
C PHE A 348 19.61 4.64 11.74
N LEU A 349 18.78 5.46 12.40
CA LEU A 349 17.32 5.35 12.30
C LEU A 349 16.84 5.58 10.85
N ALA A 350 17.40 6.57 10.16
CA ALA A 350 17.13 6.84 8.76
C ALA A 350 17.49 5.62 7.88
N GLY A 351 18.71 5.08 8.01
CA GLY A 351 19.16 3.91 7.27
C GLY A 351 18.31 2.67 7.54
N TYR A 352 17.80 2.50 8.76
CA TYR A 352 16.88 1.43 9.10
C TYR A 352 15.52 1.58 8.41
N ILE A 353 14.91 2.77 8.50
CA ILE A 353 13.62 3.08 7.84
C ILE A 353 13.73 2.87 6.33
N VAL A 354 14.80 3.38 5.71
CA VAL A 354 15.07 3.24 4.27
C VAL A 354 15.19 1.76 3.90
N ASN A 355 16.05 0.99 4.57
CA ASN A 355 16.26 -0.41 4.21
C ASN A 355 15.03 -1.28 4.45
N LEU A 356 14.31 -1.08 5.56
CA LEU A 356 13.08 -1.81 5.81
C LEU A 356 12.01 -1.47 4.77
N THR A 357 11.81 -0.20 4.46
CA THR A 357 10.81 0.24 3.47
C THR A 357 11.12 -0.30 2.08
N LEU A 358 12.38 -0.27 1.65
CA LEU A 358 12.80 -0.81 0.36
C LEU A 358 12.67 -2.33 0.29
N PHE A 359 12.99 -3.03 1.39
CA PHE A 359 12.79 -4.48 1.48
C PHE A 359 11.32 -4.85 1.35
N LEU A 360 10.45 -4.19 2.14
CA LEU A 360 9.01 -4.43 2.13
C LEU A 360 8.39 -4.07 0.77
N HIS A 361 8.87 -3.01 0.12
CA HIS A 361 8.48 -2.68 -1.26
C HIS A 361 8.83 -3.81 -2.23
N GLY A 362 10.06 -4.33 -2.20
CA GLY A 362 10.50 -5.42 -3.07
C GLY A 362 9.59 -6.64 -2.95
N ILE A 363 9.41 -7.15 -1.73
CA ILE A 363 8.55 -8.33 -1.51
C ILE A 363 7.08 -8.05 -1.88
N PHE A 364 6.59 -6.82 -1.70
CA PHE A 364 5.24 -6.45 -2.10
C PHE A 364 5.05 -6.55 -3.61
N MET A 365 6.01 -6.02 -4.38
CA MET A 365 5.96 -6.06 -5.83
C MET A 365 6.08 -7.48 -6.39
N ASP A 366 6.85 -8.34 -5.72
CA ASP A 366 7.03 -9.74 -6.11
C ASP A 366 5.76 -10.58 -5.88
N ILE A 367 5.00 -10.34 -4.80
CA ILE A 367 3.75 -11.07 -4.52
C ILE A 367 2.52 -10.46 -5.22
N LEU A 368 2.60 -9.19 -5.66
CA LEU A 368 1.49 -8.46 -6.27
C LEU A 368 0.84 -9.18 -7.48
N PRO A 369 1.59 -9.88 -8.36
CA PRO A 369 1.01 -10.64 -9.47
C PRO A 369 0.27 -11.92 -9.04
N SER A 370 0.50 -12.42 -7.82
CA SER A 370 -0.16 -13.64 -7.33
C SER A 370 -1.62 -13.39 -6.95
N ASP A 371 -2.44 -14.44 -7.08
CA ASP A 371 -3.83 -14.40 -6.65
C ASP A 371 -3.95 -14.21 -5.13
N PRO A 372 -4.95 -13.44 -4.66
CA PRO A 372 -5.26 -13.37 -3.24
C PRO A 372 -5.84 -14.71 -2.74
N PRO A 373 -5.64 -15.06 -1.46
CA PRO A 373 -4.92 -14.33 -0.42
C PRO A 373 -3.39 -14.57 -0.43
N ARG A 374 -2.61 -13.50 -0.64
CA ARG A 374 -1.15 -13.53 -0.80
C ARG A 374 -0.43 -13.69 0.54
N ALA A 375 -0.10 -14.92 0.92
CA ALA A 375 0.67 -15.22 2.14
C ALA A 375 2.18 -15.16 1.90
N LEU A 376 2.93 -14.65 2.87
CA LEU A 376 4.38 -14.76 2.89
C LEU A 376 4.80 -16.14 3.39
N SER A 377 5.88 -16.67 2.81
CA SER A 377 6.58 -17.86 3.31
C SER A 377 7.96 -17.50 3.85
N HIS A 378 8.46 -18.30 4.78
CA HIS A 378 9.79 -18.11 5.36
C HIS A 378 10.92 -18.14 4.32
N SER A 379 10.86 -19.08 3.37
CA SER A 379 11.87 -19.19 2.31
C SER A 379 11.90 -17.93 1.44
N PHE A 380 10.73 -17.42 1.06
CA PHE A 380 10.61 -16.23 0.23
C PHE A 380 11.22 -14.99 0.89
N VAL A 381 10.95 -14.76 2.19
CA VAL A 381 11.54 -13.64 2.95
C VAL A 381 13.06 -13.79 3.06
N THR A 382 13.54 -15.02 3.26
CA THR A 382 14.98 -15.31 3.38
C THR A 382 15.72 -15.03 2.07
N ASP A 383 15.17 -15.48 0.94
CA ASP A 383 15.75 -15.26 -0.38
C ASP A 383 15.78 -13.76 -0.75
N ALA A 384 14.68 -13.05 -0.48
CA ALA A 384 14.60 -11.61 -0.68
C ALA A 384 15.64 -10.85 0.16
N LEU A 385 15.89 -11.28 1.41
CA LEU A 385 16.89 -10.67 2.28
C LEU A 385 18.31 -10.89 1.76
N ALA A 386 18.60 -12.09 1.26
CA ALA A 386 19.91 -12.42 0.68
C ALA A 386 20.19 -11.60 -0.58
N LEU A 387 19.19 -11.41 -1.44
CA LEU A 387 19.28 -10.54 -2.61
C LEU A 387 19.59 -9.09 -2.20
N ARG A 388 18.84 -8.57 -1.22
CA ARG A 388 19.01 -7.21 -0.71
C ARG A 388 20.40 -6.97 -0.12
N ARG A 389 20.93 -7.94 0.64
CA ARG A 389 22.28 -7.88 1.19
C ARG A 389 23.33 -7.80 0.07
N SER A 390 23.13 -8.57 -1.01
CA SER A 390 24.02 -8.56 -2.17
C SER A 390 23.99 -7.24 -2.94
N ASP A 391 22.82 -6.59 -3.05
CA ASP A 391 22.68 -5.27 -3.66
C ASP A 391 23.41 -4.17 -2.87
N LEU A 392 23.29 -4.20 -1.53
CA LEU A 392 23.97 -3.24 -0.66
C LEU A 392 25.50 -3.37 -0.70
N GLN A 393 26.03 -4.59 -0.83
CA GLN A 393 27.45 -4.82 -0.99
C GLN A 393 28.00 -4.29 -2.33
N ARG A 394 27.18 -4.30 -3.39
CA ARG A 394 27.55 -3.74 -4.70
C ARG A 394 27.52 -2.22 -4.77
N ASN A 395 26.69 -1.57 -3.95
CA ASN A 395 26.39 -0.14 -4.02
C ASN A 395 26.77 0.60 -2.72
N SER A 396 27.98 0.34 -2.19
CA SER A 396 28.49 0.88 -0.91
C SER A 396 28.10 2.34 -0.61
N SER A 397 27.42 2.54 0.53
CA SER A 397 27.34 3.76 1.36
C SER A 397 27.22 5.10 0.62
N ASP A 398 26.09 5.34 -0.04
CA ASP A 398 25.66 6.71 -0.29
C ASP A 398 25.30 7.37 1.06
N ASN A 399 25.84 8.56 1.31
CA ASN A 399 25.62 9.34 2.52
C ASN A 399 24.11 9.66 2.68
N ILE A 400 23.38 8.82 3.43
CA ILE A 400 21.93 8.96 3.61
C ILE A 400 21.67 10.29 4.31
N ASN A 401 20.97 11.19 3.62
CA ASN A 401 20.49 12.42 4.22
C ASN A 401 19.42 12.05 5.25
N SER A 402 19.73 12.25 6.54
CA SER A 402 18.85 11.89 7.65
C SER A 402 17.67 12.84 7.86
N THR A 403 17.52 13.91 7.07
CA THR A 403 16.29 14.72 7.13
C THR A 403 15.09 13.95 6.56
N PRO A 404 13.86 14.26 6.99
CA PRO A 404 12.65 13.67 6.41
C PRO A 404 12.58 13.76 4.87
N GLU A 405 12.91 14.92 4.33
CA GLU A 405 12.94 15.16 2.89
C GLU A 405 14.08 14.38 2.21
N GLY A 406 15.21 14.23 2.89
CA GLY A 406 16.36 13.45 2.44
C GLY A 406 16.06 11.96 2.32
N ILE A 407 15.42 11.39 3.34
CA ILE A 407 14.98 9.99 3.38
C ILE A 407 13.96 9.72 2.27
N THR A 408 12.99 10.61 2.11
CA THR A 408 11.98 10.53 1.05
C THR A 408 12.64 10.56 -0.33
N THR A 409 13.58 11.48 -0.54
CA THR A 409 14.31 11.62 -1.80
C THR A 409 15.14 10.37 -2.12
N ASP A 410 15.85 9.81 -1.13
CA ASP A 410 16.67 8.60 -1.31
C ASP A 410 15.82 7.37 -1.66
N ILE A 411 14.70 7.16 -0.96
CA ILE A 411 13.78 6.05 -1.25
C ILE A 411 13.19 6.21 -2.65
N ASN A 412 12.70 7.40 -3.00
CA ASN A 412 12.13 7.67 -4.31
C ASN A 412 13.15 7.47 -5.44
N ALA A 413 14.39 7.93 -5.25
CA ALA A 413 15.47 7.72 -6.22
C ALA A 413 15.77 6.23 -6.43
N ARG A 414 15.88 5.44 -5.35
CA ARG A 414 16.17 4.00 -5.41
C ARG A 414 15.01 3.17 -5.99
N LEU A 415 13.78 3.63 -5.83
CA LEU A 415 12.59 2.98 -6.38
C LEU A 415 12.22 3.50 -7.78
N GLY A 416 12.89 4.54 -8.29
CA GLY A 416 12.52 5.19 -9.55
C GLY A 416 11.15 5.89 -9.50
N LEU A 417 10.67 6.24 -8.30
CA LEU A 417 9.43 6.98 -8.09
C LEU A 417 9.72 8.47 -8.32
N ARG A 418 9.13 9.05 -9.37
CA ARG A 418 9.16 10.50 -9.61
C ARG A 418 7.94 11.20 -9.02
#